data_AF-A0A7I7UJQ7-F1
#
_entry.id   AF-A0A7I7UJQ7-F1
#
_cell.length_a   1.000
_cell.length_b   1.000
_cell.length_c   1.000
_cell.angle_alpha   90.00
_cell.angle_beta   90.00
_cell.angle_gamma   90.00
#
_symmetry.space_group_name_H-M   'P 1'
#
loop_
_entity.id
_entity.type
_entity.pdbx_description
1 polymer ?
#
loop_
_entity_poly.entity_id
_entity_poly.type
_entity_poly.pdbx_seq_one_letter_code
_entity_poly.pdbx_strand_id
1 'polypeptide(L)' 'MVSEYTAEGRLGDTIIDALCDPPESFQLYGIVAHVLTYSAHRRELARRMLAHHGVSTERGDPLEWMRSN' A
#
# COMPACT_ATOMS: atom_id res chain seq x y z
N MET A 1 6.48 3.54 -13.46
CA MET A 1 6.85 2.63 -12.34
C MET A 1 5.92 1.43 -12.20
N VAL A 2 4.91 1.33 -11.30
CA VAL A 2 4.17 0.05 -11.14
C VAL A 2 3.52 -0.46 -12.44
N SER A 3 2.81 0.39 -13.18
CA SER A 3 2.18 0.01 -14.46
C SER A 3 3.18 -0.42 -15.53
N GLU A 4 4.37 0.17 -15.53
CA GLU A 4 5.44 -0.09 -16.50
C GLU A 4 6.09 -1.46 -16.21
N TYR A 5 6.46 -1.72 -14.96
CA TYR A 5 7.00 -3.01 -14.54
C TYR A 5 5.99 -4.16 -14.71
N THR A 6 4.70 -3.88 -14.53
CA THR A 6 3.64 -4.84 -14.87
C THR A 6 3.62 -5.14 -16.36
N ALA A 7 3.67 -4.11 -17.22
CA ALA A 7 3.68 -4.29 -18.67
C ALA A 7 4.92 -5.06 -19.16
N GLU A 8 6.05 -4.89 -18.49
CA GLU A 8 7.30 -5.60 -18.76
C GLU A 8 7.36 -7.02 -18.15
N GLY A 9 6.38 -7.44 -17.35
CA GLY A 9 6.39 -8.75 -16.68
C GLY A 9 7.40 -8.85 -15.52
N ARG A 10 7.84 -7.71 -14.98
CA ARG A 10 8.94 -7.58 -14.02
C ARG A 10 8.52 -7.43 -12.56
N LEU A 11 7.26 -7.71 -12.25
CA LEU A 11 6.80 -7.71 -10.85
C LEU A 11 7.49 -8.79 -9.99
N GLY A 12 8.08 -9.81 -10.63
CA GLY A 12 8.89 -10.84 -9.96
C GLY A 12 10.33 -10.41 -9.64
N ASP A 13 10.78 -9.22 -10.07
CA ASP A 13 12.14 -8.75 -9.80
C ASP A 13 12.40 -8.68 -8.29
N THR A 14 13.61 -9.08 -7.88
CA THR A 14 14.04 -9.01 -6.48
C THR A 14 14.61 -7.62 -6.20
N ILE A 15 14.09 -6.99 -5.15
CA ILE A 15 14.57 -5.72 -4.60
C ILE A 15 15.30 -6.01 -3.30
N ILE A 16 16.49 -5.43 -3.15
CA ILE A 16 17.32 -5.54 -1.95
C ILE A 16 17.08 -4.29 -1.10
N ASP A 17 16.57 -4.48 0.10
CA ASP A 17 16.53 -3.43 1.11
C ASP A 17 17.91 -3.35 1.78
N ALA A 18 18.73 -2.42 1.27
CA ALA A 18 20.06 -2.15 1.79
C ALA A 18 20.05 -1.27 3.06
N LEU A 19 18.87 -0.83 3.54
CA LEU A 19 18.74 -0.10 4.80
C LEU A 19 18.60 -1.03 6.00
N CYS A 20 18.16 -2.28 5.80
CA CYS A 20 18.16 -3.31 6.83
C CYS A 20 19.58 -3.80 7.16
N ASP A 21 19.78 -4.21 8.41
CA ASP A 21 21.00 -4.91 8.88
C ASP A 21 20.61 -6.24 9.56
N PRO A 22 20.82 -7.40 8.91
CA PRO A 22 21.43 -7.57 7.58
C PRO A 22 20.49 -7.14 6.43
N PRO A 23 21.02 -6.87 5.22
CA PRO A 23 20.18 -6.56 4.05
C PRO A 23 19.18 -7.68 3.74
N GLU A 24 17.95 -7.29 3.40
CA GLU A 24 16.85 -8.20 3.12
C GLU A 24 16.43 -8.16 1.65
N SER A 25 15.87 -9.25 1.12
CA SER A 25 15.48 -9.35 -0.29
C SER A 25 14.01 -9.76 -0.43
N PHE A 26 13.27 -9.02 -1.25
CA PHE A 26 11.84 -9.25 -1.49
C PHE A 26 11.51 -9.13 -2.97
N GLN A 27 10.50 -9.87 -3.45
CA GLN A 27 9.96 -9.63 -4.80
C GLN A 27 9.16 -8.33 -4.83
N LEU A 28 9.22 -7.60 -5.96
CA LEU A 28 8.51 -6.34 -6.15
C LEU A 28 6.98 -6.48 -5.92
N TYR A 29 6.35 -7.55 -6.40
CA TYR A 29 4.93 -7.79 -6.11
C TYR A 29 4.64 -7.95 -4.61
N GLY A 30 5.57 -8.56 -3.87
CA GLY A 30 5.44 -8.79 -2.44
C GLY A 30 5.49 -7.47 -1.67
N ILE A 31 6.41 -6.58 -2.05
CA ILE A 31 6.50 -5.23 -1.50
C ILE A 31 5.22 -4.43 -1.75
N VAL A 32 4.71 -4.44 -2.99
CA VAL A 32 3.46 -3.75 -3.35
C VAL A 32 2.29 -4.28 -2.53
N ALA A 33 2.14 -5.61 -2.44
CA ALA A 33 1.09 -6.25 -1.65
C ALA A 33 1.19 -5.89 -0.16
N HIS A 34 2.41 -5.90 0.41
CA HIS A 34 2.67 -5.52 1.80
C HIS A 34 2.22 -4.08 2.07
N VAL A 35 2.70 -3.12 1.28
CA VAL A 35 2.41 -1.69 1.47
C VAL A 35 0.92 -1.43 1.36
N LEU A 36 0.26 -1.93 0.31
CA LEU A 36 -1.17 -1.72 0.12
C LEU A 36 -2.00 -2.33 1.26
N THR A 37 -1.71 -3.57 1.65
CA THR A 37 -2.47 -4.29 2.68
C THR A 37 -2.36 -3.61 4.04
N TYR A 38 -1.14 -3.39 4.53
CA TYR A 38 -0.94 -2.83 5.87
C TYR A 38 -1.30 -1.34 5.93
N SER A 39 -1.14 -0.60 4.83
CA SER A 39 -1.57 0.81 4.80
C SER A 39 -3.09 0.95 4.74
N ALA A 40 -3.80 0.10 3.97
CA ALA A 40 -5.26 0.08 3.97
C ALA A 40 -5.80 -0.31 5.36
N HIS A 41 -5.27 -1.39 5.94
CA HIS A 41 -5.70 -1.87 7.26
C HIS A 41 -5.51 -0.82 8.36
N ARG A 42 -4.32 -0.21 8.46
CA ARG A 42 -4.04 0.81 9.49
C ARG A 42 -4.88 2.07 9.32
N ARG A 43 -5.13 2.52 8.09
CA ARG A 43 -6.00 3.68 7.82
C ARG A 43 -7.43 3.39 8.24
N GLU A 44 -7.97 2.22 7.89
CA GLU A 44 -9.32 1.82 8.30
C GLU A 44 -9.44 1.71 9.82
N LEU A 45 -8.43 1.14 10.49
CA LEU A 45 -8.40 1.08 11.95
C LEU A 45 -8.45 2.48 12.59
N ALA A 46 -7.63 3.42 12.10
CA ALA A 46 -7.62 4.80 12.59
C ALA A 46 -8.96 5.51 12.33
N ARG A 47 -9.57 5.33 11.15
CA ARG A 47 -10.90 5.88 10.83
C ARG A 47 -11.97 5.33 11.77
N ARG A 48 -11.95 4.04 12.07
CA ARG A 48 -12.88 3.44 13.03
C ARG A 48 -12.73 4.00 14.44
N MET A 49 -11.50 4.24 14.88
CA MET A 49 -11.24 4.91 16.17
C MET A 49 -11.78 6.34 16.18
N LEU A 50 -11.58 7.11 15.10
CA LEU A 50 -12.12 8.47 14.97
C LEU A 50 -13.65 8.48 14.95
N ALA A 51 -14.26 7.57 14.18
CA ALA A 51 -15.71 7.41 14.10
C ALA A 51 -16.33 7.05 15.46
N HIS A 52 -15.65 6.23 16.26
CA HIS A 52 -16.07 5.91 17.63
C HIS A 52 -16.16 7.16 18.52
N HIS A 53 -15.34 8.19 18.26
CA HIS A 53 -15.39 9.48 18.94
C HIS A 53 -16.24 10.55 18.22
N GLY A 54 -17.07 10.14 17.26
CA GLY A 54 -17.97 11.04 16.53
C GLY A 54 -17.28 11.93 15.49
N VAL A 55 -16.01 11.67 15.18
CA VAL A 55 -15.26 12.40 14.14
C VAL A 55 -15.54 11.77 12.78
N SER A 56 -16.12 12.55 11.86
CA SER A 56 -16.35 12.11 10.48
C SER A 56 -15.05 12.09 9.69
N THR A 57 -14.83 11.02 8.94
CA THR A 57 -13.69 10.87 8.01
C THR A 57 -14.20 10.38 6.65
N GLU A 58 -13.54 10.75 5.57
CA GLU A 58 -13.79 10.14 4.25
C GLU A 58 -13.58 8.62 4.28
N ARG A 59 -14.27 7.88 3.40
CA ARG A 59 -14.23 6.40 3.36
C ARG A 59 -12.87 5.84 2.97
N GLY A 60 -12.03 6.64 2.30
CA GLY A 60 -10.67 6.23 1.94
C GLY A 60 -10.59 5.08 0.94
N ASP A 61 -11.63 4.91 0.12
CA ASP A 61 -11.68 3.97 -0.99
C ASP A 61 -10.91 4.54 -2.21
N PRO A 62 -9.86 3.85 -2.71
CA PRO A 62 -9.15 4.28 -3.91
C PRO A 62 -10.04 4.47 -5.14
N LEU A 63 -11.15 3.72 -5.27
CA LEU A 63 -12.10 3.91 -6.37
C LEU A 63 -12.84 5.24 -6.24
N GLU A 64 -13.10 5.72 -5.03
CA GLU A 64 -13.72 7.02 -4.82
C GLU A 64 -12.77 8.16 -5.20
N TRP A 65 -11.49 8.05 -4.89
CA TRP A 65 -10.48 9.04 -5.28
C TRP A 65 -10.36 9.20 -6.80
N MET A 66 -10.46 8.09 -7.54
CA MET A 66 -10.47 8.14 -9.01
C MET A 66 -11.74 8.77 -9.58
N ARG A 67 -12.88 8.66 -8.86
CA ARG A 67 -14.16 9.25 -9.28
C ARG A 67 -14.25 10.74 -8.95
N SER A 68 -13.49 11.22 -7.97
CA SER A 68 -13.45 12.63 -7.56
C SER A 68 -12.44 13.48 -8.33
N ASN A 69 -11.70 12.89 -9.28
CA ASN A 69 -10.64 13.55 -10.04
C ASN A 69 -11.05 13.86 -11.48
#